data_AF-A0A955T0L9-F1
#
_entry.id   AF-A0A955T0L9-F1
#
_cell.length_a   1.000
_cell.length_b   1.000
_cell.length_c   1.000
_cell.angle_alpha   90.00
_cell.angle_beta   90.00
_cell.angle_gamma   90.00
#
_symmetry.space_group_name_H-M   'P 1'
#
loop_
_entity.id
_entity.type
_entity.pdbx_description
1 polymer ?
#
loop_
_entity_poly.entity_id
_entity_poly.type
_entity_poly.pdbx_seq_one_letter_code
_entity_poly.pdbx_strand_id
1 'polypeptide(L)'
;DRFFLYTDQSDEKEIIGEGFFKVDGHCTYSPGGEWVCSDTYPGKDNLHHLYLYRPRDSAHFELGRFFQPGEVRGKPNRCDLHPGWSRDGKRLCIDSMMSGTRQLYLVDVSELTG
;
A
#
# COMPACT_ATOMS: atom_id res chain seq x y z
N ASP A 1 8.87 6.84 10.36
CA ASP A 1 9.57 6.36 9.15
C ASP A 1 9.40 7.35 8.01
N ARG A 2 10.17 7.23 6.94
CA ARG A 2 10.09 8.08 5.73
C ARG A 2 10.17 7.20 4.49
N PHE A 3 9.45 7.59 3.44
CA PHE A 3 9.53 6.94 2.15
C PHE A 3 10.51 7.71 1.28
N PHE A 4 11.33 6.97 0.54
CA PHE A 4 12.36 7.53 -0.33
C PHE A 4 12.13 7.06 -1.76
N LEU A 5 12.12 8.00 -2.71
CA LEU A 5 12.28 7.67 -4.12
C LEU A 5 13.77 7.68 -4.43
N TYR A 6 14.25 6.59 -5.03
CA TYR A 6 15.64 6.43 -5.44
C TYR A 6 15.75 6.50 -6.96
N THR A 7 16.75 7.23 -7.44
CA THR A 7 17.17 7.15 -8.84
C THR A 7 18.15 5.99 -8.98
N ASP A 8 17.78 4.97 -9.75
CA ASP A 8 18.62 3.78 -9.97
C ASP A 8 20.02 4.17 -10.48
N GLN A 9 21.03 3.43 -10.03
CA GLN A 9 22.45 3.65 -10.37
C GLN A 9 22.99 5.04 -10.00
N SER A 10 22.41 5.69 -8.99
CA SER A 10 22.90 6.95 -8.43
C SER A 10 22.77 6.97 -6.90
N ASP A 11 23.38 7.96 -6.27
CA ASP A 11 23.18 8.26 -4.84
C ASP A 11 21.99 9.23 -4.59
N GLU A 12 21.29 9.63 -5.65
CA GLU A 12 20.17 10.56 -5.56
C GLU A 12 18.95 9.89 -4.94
N LYS A 13 18.41 10.54 -3.91
CA LYS A 13 17.15 10.15 -3.29
C LYS A 13 16.38 11.37 -2.81
N GLU A 14 15.06 11.28 -2.87
CA GLU A 14 14.15 12.30 -2.36
C GLU A 14 13.16 11.70 -1.37
N ILE A 15 12.72 12.51 -0.41
CA ILE A 15 11.66 12.12 0.52
C ILE A 15 10.33 12.37 -0.18
N ILE A 16 9.46 11.37 -0.18
CA ILE A 16 8.12 11.45 -0.75
C ILE A 16 7.04 11.23 0.30
N GLY A 17 5.86 11.82 0.09
CA GLY A 17 4.69 11.62 0.95
C GLY A 17 4.89 12.01 2.41
N GLU A 18 5.69 13.05 2.70
CA GLU A 18 5.92 13.53 4.06
C GLU A 18 4.59 13.95 4.72
N GLY A 19 4.31 13.44 5.92
CA GLY A 19 3.04 13.64 6.62
C GLY A 19 1.91 12.72 6.18
N PHE A 20 1.99 12.15 4.97
CA PHE A 20 1.04 11.15 4.46
C PHE A 20 1.45 9.73 4.87
N PHE A 21 2.66 9.30 4.50
CA PHE A 21 3.22 8.03 4.95
C PHE A 21 3.76 8.18 6.38
N LYS A 22 3.10 7.51 7.34
CA LYS A 22 3.43 7.64 8.77
C LYS A 22 4.28 6.49 9.31
N VAL A 23 4.17 5.32 8.69
CA VAL A 23 4.81 4.08 9.10
C VAL A 23 5.26 3.32 7.86
N ASP A 24 6.20 2.39 8.04
CA ASP A 24 6.67 1.49 6.99
C ASP A 24 5.57 0.60 6.38
N GLY A 25 5.81 0.11 5.17
CA GLY A 25 4.87 -0.64 4.36
C GLY A 25 5.50 -1.25 3.11
N HIS A 26 4.73 -2.03 2.36
CA HIS A 26 5.20 -2.68 1.14
C HIS A 26 4.96 -1.75 -0.06
N CYS A 27 6.01 -1.32 -0.76
CA CYS A 27 5.87 -0.45 -1.93
C CYS A 27 5.77 -1.26 -3.22
N THR A 28 4.77 -0.98 -4.06
CA THR A 28 4.68 -1.53 -5.41
C THR A 28 4.28 -0.46 -6.43
N TYR A 29 4.99 -0.42 -7.57
CA TYR A 29 4.68 0.48 -8.66
C TYR A 29 3.57 -0.08 -9.55
N SER A 30 2.70 0.82 -10.04
CA SER A 30 1.75 0.52 -11.10
C SER A 30 2.48 0.15 -12.39
N PRO A 31 1.80 -0.56 -13.32
CA PRO A 31 2.24 -0.61 -14.70
C PRO A 31 2.47 0.81 -15.22
N GLY A 32 3.61 1.05 -15.89
CA GLY A 32 4.02 2.37 -16.36
C GLY A 32 4.71 3.25 -15.32
N GLY A 33 4.74 2.87 -14.04
CA GLY A 33 5.55 3.53 -13.02
C GLY A 33 5.01 4.89 -12.52
N GLU A 34 3.79 5.26 -12.86
CA GLU A 34 3.21 6.55 -12.44
C GLU A 34 2.79 6.54 -10.97
N TRP A 35 2.17 5.45 -10.51
CA TRP A 35 1.62 5.34 -9.16
C TRP A 35 2.41 4.36 -8.31
N VAL A 36 2.54 4.67 -7.03
CA VAL A 36 3.04 3.80 -5.97
C VAL A 36 1.88 3.42 -5.08
N CYS A 37 1.67 2.13 -4.90
CA CYS A 37 0.79 1.60 -3.86
C CYS A 37 1.62 1.22 -2.65
N SER A 38 1.11 1.50 -1.46
CA SER A 38 1.68 0.96 -0.23
C SER A 38 0.63 0.69 0.83
N ASP A 39 0.96 -0.17 1.79
CA ASP A 39 0.12 -0.51 2.92
C ASP A 39 0.76 -0.13 4.25
N THR A 40 0.13 -0.53 5.35
CA THR A 40 0.68 -0.41 6.69
C THR A 40 0.50 -1.72 7.44
N TYR A 41 1.37 -1.95 8.42
CA TYR A 41 1.15 -2.98 9.43
C TYR A 41 -0.02 -2.61 10.35
N PRO A 42 -0.68 -3.59 11.00
CA PRO A 42 -1.84 -3.33 11.82
C PRO A 42 -1.48 -2.41 12.99
N GLY A 43 -2.23 -1.31 13.12
CA GLY A 43 -2.16 -0.42 14.26
C GLY A 43 -2.69 -1.04 15.56
N LYS A 44 -2.83 -0.23 16.62
CA LYS A 44 -3.51 -0.66 17.87
C LYS A 44 -4.99 -0.97 17.67
N ASP A 45 -5.57 -0.45 16.59
CA ASP A 45 -6.93 -0.67 16.11
C ASP A 45 -7.06 -1.94 15.23
N ASN A 46 -5.96 -2.66 15.00
CA ASN A 46 -5.86 -3.78 14.07
C ASN A 46 -6.29 -3.42 12.63
N LEU A 47 -6.14 -2.16 12.21
CA LEU A 47 -6.41 -1.75 10.83
C LEU A 47 -5.11 -1.70 10.04
N HIS A 48 -5.16 -2.28 8.84
CA HIS A 48 -4.22 -2.01 7.77
C HIS A 48 -4.80 -0.93 6.86
N HIS A 49 -4.04 0.13 6.64
CA HIS A 49 -4.36 1.17 5.67
C HIS A 49 -3.73 0.82 4.32
N LEU A 50 -4.47 1.06 3.23
CA LEU A 50 -3.98 0.95 1.86
C LEU A 50 -3.93 2.34 1.24
N TYR A 51 -2.79 2.69 0.66
CA TYR A 51 -2.49 4.00 0.13
C TYR A 51 -2.10 3.93 -1.34
N LEU A 52 -2.46 4.98 -2.07
CA LEU A 52 -2.03 5.25 -3.42
C LEU A 52 -1.34 6.61 -3.46
N TYR A 53 -0.20 6.71 -4.13
CA TYR A 53 0.61 7.92 -4.17
C TYR A 53 1.26 8.09 -5.54
N ARG A 54 1.28 9.31 -6.08
CA ARG A 54 1.97 9.65 -7.33
C ARG A 54 3.15 10.57 -7.04
N PRO A 55 4.40 10.13 -7.23
CA PRO A 55 5.58 10.94 -6.92
C PRO A 55 5.66 12.26 -7.68
N ARG A 56 5.23 12.28 -8.95
CA ARG A 56 5.37 13.44 -9.83
C ARG A 56 4.76 14.73 -9.29
N ASP A 57 3.62 14.64 -8.61
CA ASP A 57 2.84 15.79 -8.14
C ASP A 57 2.30 15.62 -6.72
N SER A 58 2.77 14.59 -6.01
CA SER A 58 2.33 14.24 -4.66
C SER A 58 0.82 13.97 -4.53
N ALA A 59 0.12 13.64 -5.62
CA ALA A 59 -1.28 13.22 -5.53
C ALA A 59 -1.39 11.92 -4.73
N HIS A 60 -2.34 11.84 -3.80
CA HIS A 60 -2.43 10.71 -2.87
C HIS A 60 -3.84 10.43 -2.39
N PHE A 61 -4.10 9.14 -2.10
CA PHE A 61 -5.39 8.63 -1.67
C PHE A 61 -5.22 7.54 -0.61
N GLU A 62 -6.08 7.54 0.39
CA GLU A 62 -6.32 6.35 1.23
C GLU A 62 -7.42 5.53 0.58
N LEU A 63 -7.05 4.39 -0.01
CA LEU A 63 -7.95 3.52 -0.76
C LEU A 63 -8.88 2.70 0.14
N GLY A 64 -8.44 2.42 1.38
CA GLY A 64 -9.25 1.64 2.31
C GLY A 64 -8.54 1.31 3.61
N ARG A 65 -9.33 0.79 4.56
CA ARG A 65 -8.90 0.30 5.86
C ARG A 65 -9.43 -1.10 6.06
N PHE A 66 -8.53 -2.04 6.32
CA PHE A 66 -8.83 -3.46 6.35
C PHE A 66 -8.57 -4.00 7.75
N PHE A 67 -9.64 -4.46 8.40
CA PHE A 67 -9.55 -4.99 9.76
C PHE A 67 -8.95 -6.39 9.76
N GLN A 68 -8.00 -6.60 10.67
CA GLN A 68 -7.41 -7.89 10.95
C GLN A 68 -7.94 -8.43 12.28
N PRO A 69 -8.73 -9.53 12.26
CA PRO A 69 -9.28 -10.09 13.48
C PRO A 69 -8.20 -10.75 14.34
N GLY A 70 -8.34 -10.57 15.67
CA GLY A 70 -7.49 -11.20 16.66
C GLY A 70 -6.18 -10.45 16.94
N GLU A 71 -5.47 -10.91 17.97
CA GLU A 71 -4.19 -10.34 18.35
C GLU A 71 -3.06 -11.03 17.57
N VAL A 72 -2.77 -10.53 16.37
CA VAL A 72 -1.72 -11.09 15.47
C VAL A 72 -0.54 -10.14 15.26
N ARG A 73 -0.54 -8.99 15.95
CA ARG A 73 0.56 -8.04 15.91
C ARG A 73 1.87 -8.71 16.36
N GLY A 74 2.90 -8.59 15.53
CA GLY A 74 4.21 -9.21 15.78
C GLY A 74 4.22 -10.74 15.70
N LYS A 75 3.11 -11.37 15.28
CA LYS A 75 3.03 -12.82 15.09
C LYS A 75 3.33 -13.19 13.64
N PRO A 76 3.93 -14.38 13.39
CA PRO A 76 4.27 -14.83 12.04
C PRO A 76 3.05 -15.16 11.19
N ASN A 77 1.88 -15.37 11.81
CA ASN A 77 0.62 -15.67 11.12
C ASN A 77 -0.22 -14.42 10.80
N ARG A 78 0.34 -13.21 10.89
CA ARG A 78 -0.32 -11.99 10.42
C ARG A 78 -0.54 -12.03 8.91
N CYS A 79 -1.55 -11.30 8.45
CA CYS A 79 -1.93 -11.15 7.06
C CYS A 79 -1.71 -9.69 6.64
N ASP A 80 -0.50 -9.39 6.14
CA ASP A 80 -0.20 -8.08 5.55
C ASP A 80 -0.87 -7.95 4.17
N LEU A 81 -1.16 -6.72 3.71
CA LEU A 81 -1.98 -6.54 2.51
C LEU A 81 -1.26 -6.91 1.22
N HIS A 82 0.07 -6.76 1.17
CA HIS A 82 0.93 -7.06 0.01
C HIS A 82 0.31 -6.64 -1.34
N PRO A 83 0.02 -5.33 -1.53
CA PRO A 83 -0.70 -4.89 -2.70
C PRO A 83 0.05 -5.18 -4.00
N GLY A 84 -0.58 -5.94 -4.89
CA GLY A 84 -0.07 -6.28 -6.22
C GLY A 84 -0.94 -5.72 -7.33
N TRP A 85 -0.35 -5.05 -8.31
CA TRP A 85 -1.08 -4.45 -9.41
C TRP A 85 -1.56 -5.45 -10.45
N SER A 86 -2.77 -5.24 -10.99
CA SER A 86 -3.19 -5.86 -12.25
C SER A 86 -2.36 -5.30 -13.41
N ARG A 87 -2.18 -6.11 -14.47
CA ARG A 87 -1.35 -5.74 -15.62
C ARG A 87 -1.84 -4.50 -16.38
N ASP A 88 -3.14 -4.24 -16.33
CA ASP A 88 -3.77 -3.07 -16.95
C ASP A 88 -3.73 -1.82 -16.04
N GLY A 89 -3.21 -1.94 -14.81
CA GLY A 89 -3.10 -0.83 -13.88
C GLY A 89 -4.41 -0.40 -13.23
N LYS A 90 -5.51 -1.15 -13.43
CA LYS A 90 -6.85 -0.74 -12.99
C LYS A 90 -7.25 -1.29 -11.63
N ARG A 91 -6.53 -2.28 -11.11
CA ARG A 91 -6.87 -2.97 -9.86
C ARG A 91 -5.63 -3.29 -9.03
N LEU A 92 -5.85 -3.37 -7.73
CA LEU A 92 -4.90 -3.91 -6.75
C LEU A 92 -5.44 -5.21 -6.18
N CYS A 93 -4.65 -6.27 -6.19
CA CYS A 93 -4.88 -7.47 -5.42
C CYS A 93 -4.27 -7.29 -4.03
N ILE A 94 -5.04 -7.57 -2.98
CA ILE A 94 -4.55 -7.55 -1.60
C ILE A 94 -4.91 -8.84 -0.87
N ASP A 95 -4.04 -9.25 0.04
CA ASP A 95 -4.30 -10.22 1.09
C ASP A 95 -5.09 -9.55 2.22
N SER A 96 -6.21 -10.12 2.68
CA SER A 96 -6.88 -9.61 3.90
C SER A 96 -7.65 -10.69 4.63
N MET A 97 -7.83 -10.47 5.94
CA MET A 97 -8.65 -11.30 6.82
C MET A 97 -9.97 -10.63 7.22
N MET A 98 -10.36 -9.55 6.53
CA MET A 98 -11.53 -8.74 6.92
C MET A 98 -12.85 -9.53 6.96
N SER A 99 -12.96 -10.65 6.22
CA SER A 99 -14.11 -11.56 6.28
C SER A 99 -13.91 -12.75 7.23
N GLY A 100 -12.98 -12.67 8.18
CA GLY A 100 -12.74 -13.67 9.23
C GLY A 100 -11.72 -14.77 8.88
N THR A 101 -11.40 -14.96 7.60
CA THR A 101 -10.33 -15.87 7.13
C THR A 101 -9.49 -15.15 6.07
N ARG A 102 -8.26 -15.60 5.82
CA ARG A 102 -7.39 -15.00 4.80
C ARG A 102 -7.94 -15.25 3.40
N GLN A 103 -8.19 -14.17 2.66
CA GLN A 103 -8.70 -14.18 1.29
C GLN A 103 -7.93 -13.17 0.44
N LEU A 104 -8.09 -13.28 -0.87
CA LEU A 104 -7.65 -12.28 -1.84
C LEU A 104 -8.81 -11.37 -2.22
N TYR A 105 -8.55 -10.07 -2.30
CA TYR A 105 -9.53 -9.07 -2.72
C TYR A 105 -8.97 -8.21 -3.85
N LEU A 106 -9.86 -7.75 -4.72
CA LEU A 106 -9.53 -6.77 -5.75
C LEU A 106 -10.11 -5.42 -5.35
N VAL A 107 -9.25 -4.40 -5.31
CA VAL A 107 -9.63 -3.00 -5.16
C VAL A 107 -9.57 -2.36 -6.54
N ASP A 108 -10.71 -1.82 -7.00
CA ASP A 108 -10.77 -1.07 -8.26
C ASP A 108 -10.23 0.35 -8.04
N VAL A 109 -9.25 0.74 -8.84
CA VAL A 109 -8.61 2.06 -8.81
C VAL A 109 -8.68 2.76 -10.16
N SER A 110 -9.47 2.22 -11.09
CA SER A 110 -9.53 2.72 -12.48
C SER A 110 -9.98 4.17 -12.60
N GLU A 111 -10.81 4.67 -11.67
CA GLU A 111 -11.19 6.09 -11.64
C GLU A 111 -10.01 7.03 -11.29
N LEU A 112 -9.00 6.51 -10.60
CA LEU A 112 -7.81 7.27 -10.19
C LEU A 112 -6.68 7.14 -11.23
N THR A 113 -6.58 5.99 -11.89
CA THR A 113 -5.45 5.65 -12.77
C THR A 113 -5.75 5.74 -14.26
N GLY A 114 -7.03 5.76 -14.67
CA GLY A 114 -7.47 5.73 -16.08
C GLY A 114 -7.70 4.33 -16.64
#